data_AF-A0A2E4KA56-F1
#
_entry.id   AF-A0A2E4KA56-F1
#
_cell.length_a   1.000
_cell.length_b   1.000
_cell.length_c   1.000
_cell.angle_alpha   90.00
_cell.angle_beta   90.00
_cell.angle_gamma   90.00
#
_symmetry.space_group_name_H-M   'P 1'
#
loop_
_entity.id
_entity.type
_entity.pdbx_description
1 polymer ?
#
loop_
_entity_poly.entity_id
_entity_poly.type
_entity_poly.pdbx_seq_one_letter_code
_entity_poly.pdbx_strand_id
1 'polypeptide(L)'
;MTQYNPIGIMEIAIISIIFTCFSILIALYYQKLMYKRYFFIVALFVEIVMALWICCYLFFGISHEIALLIYMCRSITFVFGDFLSRCETYLFKKPKIFTLIDYNRQMGLIIGMIFAVVFYNILNNQYAIFDNNTLVYYIHFVLILIQVIIIMNLIDSFKKVRR
;
A
#
# COMPACT_ATOMS: atom_id res chain seq x y z
N MET A 1 -11.40 18.13 3.90
CA MET A 1 -10.04 18.35 3.36
C MET A 1 -9.46 16.99 3.04
N THR A 2 -9.30 16.68 1.75
CA THR A 2 -8.66 15.44 1.29
C THR A 2 -7.17 15.51 1.63
N GLN A 3 -6.56 14.35 1.90
CA GLN A 3 -5.14 14.21 2.27
C GLN A 3 -4.18 14.76 1.19
N TYR A 4 -4.69 14.97 -0.02
CA TYR A 4 -4.06 15.71 -1.11
C TYR A 4 -5.10 16.71 -1.66
N ASN A 5 -4.89 18.01 -1.45
CA ASN A 5 -5.46 19.03 -2.31
C ASN A 5 -4.54 19.10 -3.56
N PRO A 6 -5.05 19.09 -4.80
CA PRO A 6 -6.38 19.54 -5.21
C PRO A 6 -7.07 18.50 -6.10
N ILE A 7 -7.56 17.38 -5.56
CA ILE A 7 -8.36 16.43 -6.37
C ILE A 7 -9.84 16.75 -6.19
N GLY A 8 -10.58 16.87 -7.29
CA GLY A 8 -12.02 17.08 -7.24
C GLY A 8 -12.76 15.85 -6.69
N ILE A 9 -13.85 16.06 -5.94
CA ILE A 9 -14.69 14.97 -5.41
C ILE A 9 -15.19 14.06 -6.55
N MET A 10 -15.48 14.63 -7.71
CA MET A 10 -15.94 13.89 -8.89
C MET A 10 -14.86 12.99 -9.49
N GLU A 11 -13.60 13.43 -9.54
CA GLU A 11 -12.48 12.64 -10.05
C GLU A 11 -12.24 11.40 -9.17
N ILE A 12 -12.26 11.60 -7.85
CA ILE A 12 -12.17 10.53 -6.85
C ILE A 12 -13.27 9.48 -7.07
N ALA A 13 -14.51 9.93 -7.31
CA ALA A 13 -15.65 9.04 -7.54
C ALA A 13 -15.48 8.24 -8.84
N ILE A 14 -15.13 8.90 -9.95
CA ILE A 14 -14.95 8.26 -11.26
C ILE A 14 -13.85 7.19 -11.19
N ILE A 15 -12.68 7.54 -10.63
CA ILE A 15 -11.57 6.60 -10.47
C ILE A 15 -12.00 5.39 -9.65
N SER A 16 -12.73 5.62 -8.56
CA SER A 16 -13.19 4.54 -7.68
C SER A 16 -14.19 3.60 -8.37
N ILE A 17 -15.10 4.13 -9.20
CA ILE A 17 -16.03 3.31 -10.01
C ILE A 17 -15.24 2.45 -11.01
N ILE A 18 -14.29 3.05 -11.73
CA ILE A 18 -13.45 2.33 -12.71
C ILE A 18 -12.70 1.19 -12.02
N PHE A 19 -12.06 1.45 -10.88
CA PHE A 19 -11.33 0.42 -10.13
C PHE A 19 -12.25 -0.65 -9.52
N THR A 20 -13.47 -0.28 -9.15
CA THR A 20 -14.46 -1.25 -8.69
C THR A 20 -14.85 -2.20 -9.83
N CYS A 21 -15.12 -1.69 -11.03
CA CYS A 21 -15.34 -2.52 -12.21
C CYS A 21 -14.11 -3.40 -12.54
N PHE A 22 -12.90 -2.85 -12.40
CA PHE A 22 -11.66 -3.61 -12.59
C PHE A 22 -11.51 -4.75 -11.56
N SER A 23 -11.94 -4.55 -10.32
CA SER A 23 -11.92 -5.60 -9.29
C SER A 23 -12.83 -6.80 -9.65
N ILE A 24 -13.97 -6.54 -10.31
CA ILE A 24 -14.86 -7.58 -10.84
C ILE A 24 -14.14 -8.39 -11.92
N LEU A 25 -13.37 -7.73 -12.81
CA LEU A 25 -12.60 -8.43 -13.84
C LEU A 25 -11.53 -9.33 -13.22
N ILE A 26 -10.77 -8.83 -12.24
CA ILE A 26 -9.82 -9.66 -11.48
C ILE A 26 -10.54 -10.85 -10.85
N ALA A 27 -11.79 -10.65 -10.40
CA ALA A 27 -12.54 -11.71 -9.77
C ALA A 27 -12.86 -12.89 -10.68
N LEU A 28 -13.07 -12.64 -11.97
CA LEU A 28 -13.28 -13.71 -12.95
C LEU A 28 -12.02 -14.57 -13.16
N TYR A 29 -10.83 -14.02 -12.93
CA TYR A 29 -9.55 -14.71 -13.11
C TYR A 29 -8.95 -15.26 -11.80
N TYR A 30 -9.66 -15.18 -10.66
CA TYR A 30 -9.18 -15.62 -9.33
C TYR A 30 -8.53 -17.02 -9.36
N GLN A 31 -9.18 -17.99 -10.01
CA GLN A 31 -8.73 -19.39 -10.00
C GLN A 31 -7.34 -19.59 -10.63
N LYS A 32 -6.98 -18.81 -11.66
CA LYS A 32 -5.64 -18.85 -12.27
C LYS A 32 -4.59 -18.13 -11.43
N LEU A 33 -4.99 -17.10 -10.69
CA LEU A 33 -4.07 -16.28 -9.90
C LEU A 33 -3.72 -16.93 -8.54
N MET A 34 -4.48 -17.93 -8.09
CA MET A 34 -4.23 -18.67 -6.84
C MET A 34 -3.02 -19.61 -6.88
N TYR A 35 -2.40 -19.87 -8.04
CA TYR A 35 -1.15 -20.63 -8.07
C TYR A 35 -0.03 -19.84 -7.39
N LYS A 36 0.76 -20.51 -6.54
CA LYS A 36 1.86 -19.96 -5.74
C LYS A 36 2.80 -19.00 -6.51
N ARG A 37 3.06 -19.30 -7.79
CA ARG A 37 3.89 -18.46 -8.67
C ARG A 37 3.22 -17.12 -9.02
N TYR A 38 1.93 -17.14 -9.39
CA TYR A 38 1.20 -15.90 -9.72
C TYR A 38 0.92 -15.08 -8.47
N PHE A 39 0.63 -15.72 -7.34
CA PHE A 39 0.51 -15.03 -6.05
C PHE A 39 1.77 -14.19 -5.75
N PHE A 40 2.97 -14.78 -5.88
CA PHE A 40 4.22 -14.05 -5.68
C PHE A 40 4.39 -12.88 -6.66
N ILE A 41 4.10 -13.08 -7.95
CA ILE A 41 4.23 -12.03 -8.97
C ILE A 41 3.29 -10.87 -8.67
N VAL A 42 2.04 -11.16 -8.30
CA VAL A 42 1.05 -10.13 -7.94
C VAL A 42 1.47 -9.41 -6.66
N ALA A 43 1.90 -10.14 -5.63
CA ALA A 43 2.40 -9.53 -4.40
C ALA A 43 3.56 -8.57 -4.67
N LEU A 44 4.57 -9.02 -5.44
CA LEU A 44 5.71 -8.20 -5.81
C LEU A 44 5.31 -6.99 -6.67
N PHE A 45 4.38 -7.17 -7.61
CA PHE A 45 3.86 -6.08 -8.43
C PHE A 45 3.23 -4.98 -7.58
N VAL A 46 2.41 -5.33 -6.59
CA VAL A 46 1.79 -4.37 -5.67
C VAL A 46 2.85 -3.59 -4.89
N GLU A 47 3.85 -4.27 -4.35
CA GLU A 47 4.95 -3.62 -3.63
C GLU A 47 5.79 -2.70 -4.54
N ILE A 48 6.00 -3.07 -5.80
CA ILE A 48 6.70 -2.22 -6.78
C ILE A 48 5.87 -0.99 -7.12
N VAL A 49 4.55 -1.14 -7.34
CA VAL A 49 3.64 -0.01 -7.57
C VAL A 49 3.67 0.94 -6.38
N MET A 50 3.68 0.40 -5.15
CA MET A 50 3.80 1.21 -3.94
C MET A 50 5.12 2.00 -3.86
N ALA A 51 6.24 1.33 -4.14
CA ALA A 51 7.54 1.99 -4.17
C ALA A 51 7.62 3.08 -5.26
N LEU A 52 7.05 2.81 -6.45
CA LEU A 52 7.07 3.76 -7.57
C LEU A 52 6.35 5.06 -7.23
N TRP A 53 5.14 5.02 -6.68
CA TRP A 53 4.42 6.26 -6.39
C TRP A 53 5.07 7.06 -5.25
N ILE A 54 5.63 6.38 -4.23
CA ILE A 54 6.40 7.05 -3.17
C ILE A 54 7.63 7.75 -3.75
N CYS A 55 8.35 7.10 -4.66
CA CYS A 55 9.49 7.71 -5.36
C CYS A 55 9.04 8.89 -6.22
N CYS A 56 7.97 8.75 -7.01
CA CYS A 56 7.42 9.86 -7.81
C CYS A 56 7.08 11.07 -6.94
N TYR A 57 6.46 10.84 -5.78
CA TYR A 57 6.15 11.89 -4.82
C TYR A 57 7.42 12.60 -4.29
N LEU A 58 8.47 11.84 -3.95
CA LEU A 58 9.72 12.40 -3.43
C LEU A 58 10.50 13.23 -4.46
N PHE A 59 10.46 12.85 -5.75
CA PHE A 59 11.19 13.56 -6.81
C PHE A 59 10.44 14.79 -7.35
N PHE A 60 9.13 14.71 -7.50
CA PHE A 60 8.35 15.74 -8.19
C PHE A 60 7.51 16.63 -7.25
N GLY A 61 7.42 16.30 -5.96
CA GLY A 61 6.69 17.06 -4.95
C GLY A 61 5.17 16.91 -5.02
N ILE A 62 4.43 17.81 -4.34
CA ILE A 62 2.96 17.84 -4.41
C ILE A 62 2.54 18.69 -5.62
N SER A 63 2.00 18.02 -6.64
CA SER A 63 1.26 18.65 -7.74
C SER A 63 -0.07 17.92 -7.95
N HIS A 64 -0.99 18.53 -8.69
CA HIS A 64 -2.29 17.92 -9.01
C HIS A 64 -2.13 16.58 -9.75
N GLU A 65 -1.26 16.53 -10.75
CA GLU A 65 -1.00 15.33 -11.55
C GLU A 65 -0.42 14.18 -10.69
N ILE A 66 0.50 14.52 -9.79
CA ILE A 66 1.11 13.55 -8.87
C ILE A 66 0.07 13.07 -7.87
N ALA A 67 -0.78 13.94 -7.35
CA ALA A 67 -1.86 13.56 -6.44
C ALA A 67 -2.83 12.57 -7.10
N LEU A 68 -3.20 12.81 -8.37
CA LEU A 68 -3.99 11.86 -9.17
C LEU A 68 -3.27 10.53 -9.39
N LEU A 69 -1.99 10.57 -9.75
CA LEU A 69 -1.17 9.37 -9.92
C LEU A 69 -1.13 8.53 -8.64
N ILE A 70 -0.86 9.16 -7.49
CA ILE A 70 -0.85 8.50 -6.18
C ILE A 70 -2.21 7.89 -5.88
N TYR A 71 -3.31 8.61 -6.17
CA TYR A 71 -4.65 8.10 -5.95
C TYR A 71 -4.95 6.86 -6.81
N MET A 72 -4.55 6.87 -8.09
CA MET A 72 -4.67 5.70 -8.97
C MET A 72 -3.82 4.52 -8.48
N CYS A 73 -2.53 4.74 -8.18
CA CYS A 73 -1.64 3.71 -7.65
C CYS A 73 -2.15 3.11 -6.33
N ARG A 74 -2.67 3.95 -5.43
CA ARG A 74 -3.32 3.50 -4.19
C ARG A 74 -4.56 2.64 -4.47
N SER A 75 -5.37 3.03 -5.46
CA SER A 75 -6.57 2.28 -5.85
C SER A 75 -6.21 0.91 -6.45
N ILE A 76 -5.16 0.83 -7.28
CA ILE A 76 -4.60 -0.44 -7.79
C ILE A 76 -4.16 -1.32 -6.61
N THR A 77 -3.36 -0.77 -5.71
CA THR A 77 -2.82 -1.46 -4.53
C THR A 77 -3.95 -2.03 -3.67
N PHE A 78 -5.01 -1.26 -3.47
CA PHE A 78 -6.18 -1.69 -2.69
C PHE A 78 -6.90 -2.88 -3.33
N VAL A 79 -7.19 -2.80 -4.64
CA VAL A 79 -7.87 -3.88 -5.37
C VAL A 79 -7.08 -5.19 -5.31
N PHE A 80 -5.76 -5.13 -5.52
CA PHE A 80 -4.92 -6.32 -5.42
C PHE A 80 -4.73 -6.78 -3.97
N GLY A 81 -4.67 -5.87 -2.99
CA GLY A 81 -4.60 -6.20 -1.57
C GLY A 81 -5.77 -7.07 -1.10
N ASP A 82 -7.00 -6.71 -1.49
CA ASP A 82 -8.19 -7.51 -1.23
C ASP A 82 -8.11 -8.89 -1.89
N PHE A 83 -7.63 -8.94 -3.14
CA PHE A 83 -7.38 -10.18 -3.86
C PHE A 83 -6.39 -11.08 -3.10
N LEU A 84 -5.27 -10.52 -2.63
CA LEU A 84 -4.21 -11.22 -1.91
C LEU A 84 -4.74 -11.80 -0.60
N SER A 85 -5.48 -11.01 0.19
CA SER A 85 -6.07 -11.46 1.45
C SER A 85 -7.00 -12.67 1.27
N ARG A 86 -7.81 -12.71 0.21
CA ARG A 86 -8.68 -13.85 -0.10
C ARG A 86 -7.88 -15.09 -0.53
N CYS A 87 -6.82 -14.89 -1.29
CA CYS A 87 -5.92 -15.98 -1.68
C CYS A 87 -5.20 -16.58 -0.47
N GLU A 88 -4.81 -15.77 0.52
CA GLU A 88 -4.22 -16.25 1.77
C GLU A 88 -5.18 -17.21 2.51
N THR A 89 -6.46 -16.86 2.62
CA THR A 89 -7.47 -17.74 3.25
C THR A 89 -7.58 -19.09 2.53
N TYR A 90 -7.52 -19.10 1.20
CA TYR A 90 -7.61 -20.34 0.42
C TYR A 90 -6.32 -21.17 0.49
N LEU A 91 -5.15 -20.51 0.46
CA LEU A 91 -3.83 -21.14 0.51
C LEU A 91 -3.56 -21.75 1.89
N PHE A 92 -3.91 -21.02 2.95
CA PHE A 92 -3.72 -21.44 4.34
C PHE A 92 -5.01 -22.03 4.89
N LYS A 93 -5.30 -23.31 4.55
CA LYS A 93 -6.47 -24.08 5.03
C LYS A 93 -6.55 -24.30 6.55
N LYS A 94 -5.71 -23.64 7.36
CA LYS A 94 -5.67 -23.76 8.82
C LYS A 94 -6.16 -22.43 9.45
N PRO A 95 -7.34 -22.42 10.11
CA PRO A 95 -7.93 -21.19 10.62
C PRO A 95 -7.02 -20.47 11.63
N LYS A 96 -6.27 -21.21 12.45
CA LYS A 96 -5.32 -20.64 13.43
C LYS A 96 -4.18 -19.83 12.79
N ILE A 97 -3.71 -20.25 11.61
CA ILE A 97 -2.63 -19.55 10.90
C ILE A 97 -3.18 -18.26 10.29
N PHE A 98 -4.37 -18.33 9.71
CA PHE A 98 -5.06 -17.18 9.15
C PHE A 98 -5.30 -16.08 10.21
N THR A 99 -5.85 -16.45 11.37
CA THR A 99 -6.09 -15.48 12.46
C THR A 99 -4.82 -14.83 12.98
N LEU A 100 -3.70 -15.56 13.01
CA LEU A 100 -2.41 -15.02 13.44
C LEU A 100 -1.87 -13.99 12.43
N ILE A 101 -2.00 -14.29 11.13
CA ILE A 101 -1.57 -13.38 10.06
C ILE A 101 -2.37 -12.09 10.11
N ASP A 102 -3.70 -12.18 10.21
CA ASP A 102 -4.58 -11.00 10.29
C ASP A 102 -4.30 -10.16 11.54
N TYR A 103 -4.10 -10.81 12.69
CA TYR A 103 -3.72 -10.12 13.93
C TYR A 103 -2.40 -9.36 13.77
N ASN A 104 -1.36 -9.99 13.23
CA ASN A 104 -0.07 -9.36 13.01
C ASN A 104 -0.14 -8.20 12.02
N ARG A 105 -0.96 -8.32 10.97
CA ARG A 105 -1.22 -7.25 10.01
C ARG A 105 -1.86 -6.03 10.69
N GLN A 106 -2.89 -6.24 11.50
CA GLN A 106 -3.54 -5.15 12.24
C GLN A 106 -2.60 -4.52 13.27
N MET A 107 -1.81 -5.32 13.98
CA MET A 107 -0.79 -4.79 14.90
C MET A 107 0.25 -3.95 14.17
N GLY A 108 0.72 -4.38 13.01
CA GLY A 108 1.63 -3.60 12.17
C GLY A 108 1.03 -2.25 11.75
N LEU A 109 -0.25 -2.22 11.38
CA LEU A 109 -0.97 -0.98 11.06
C LEU A 109 -1.04 -0.04 12.27
N ILE A 110 -1.39 -0.55 13.44
CA ILE A 110 -1.47 0.24 14.68
C ILE A 110 -0.10 0.82 15.05
N ILE A 111 0.95 0.00 15.00
CA ILE A 111 2.33 0.45 15.28
C ILE A 111 2.73 1.55 14.30
N GLY A 112 2.41 1.40 13.01
CA GLY A 112 2.66 2.43 12.00
C GLY A 112 1.91 3.74 12.27
N MET A 113 0.65 3.67 12.68
CA MET A 113 -0.14 4.85 13.04
C MET A 113 0.42 5.56 14.27
N ILE A 114 0.75 4.82 15.34
CA ILE A 114 1.36 5.37 16.55
C ILE A 114 2.70 6.03 16.20
N PHE A 115 3.52 5.36 15.40
CA PHE A 115 4.80 5.90 14.94
C PHE A 115 4.61 7.21 14.16
N ALA A 116 3.63 7.27 13.25
CA ALA A 116 3.34 8.48 12.48
C ALA A 116 2.93 9.66 13.39
N VAL A 117 2.07 9.42 14.38
CA VAL A 117 1.66 10.44 15.35
C VAL A 117 2.84 10.96 16.16
N VAL A 118 3.68 10.05 16.68
CA VAL A 118 4.89 10.41 17.44
C VAL A 118 5.87 11.20 16.55
N PHE A 119 6.09 10.74 15.32
CA PHE A 119 6.96 11.39 14.35
C PHE A 119 6.52 12.83 14.04
N TYR A 120 5.22 13.03 13.76
CA TYR A 120 4.68 14.37 13.55
C TYR A 120 4.78 15.25 14.78
N ASN A 121 4.55 14.71 15.99
CA ASN A 121 4.67 15.49 17.21
C ASN A 121 6.12 15.94 17.47
N ILE A 122 7.11 15.10 17.17
CA ILE A 122 8.55 15.45 17.26
C ILE A 122 8.88 16.56 16.26
N LEU A 123 8.43 16.44 15.01
CA LEU A 123 8.67 17.46 13.98
C LEU A 123 8.02 18.80 14.33
N ASN A 124 6.79 18.77 14.85
CA ASN A 124 6.07 19.99 15.23
C ASN A 124 6.73 20.69 16.44
N ASN A 125 7.08 19.94 17.49
CA ASN A 125 7.59 20.54 18.73
C ASN A 125 9.07 20.92 18.69
N GLN A 126 9.92 20.17 17.98
CA GLN A 126 11.36 20.45 17.94
C GLN A 126 11.81 21.29 16.75
N TYR A 127 11.11 21.19 15.61
CA TYR A 127 11.51 21.87 14.36
C TYR A 127 10.57 23.02 13.95
N ALA A 128 9.48 23.27 14.69
CA ALA A 128 8.50 24.33 14.45
C ALA A 128 7.92 24.35 13.01
N ILE A 129 7.79 23.16 12.41
CA ILE A 129 7.28 22.98 11.06
C ILE A 129 5.76 22.77 11.12
N PHE A 130 4.99 23.82 10.79
CA PHE A 130 3.52 23.80 10.81
C PHE A 130 2.89 23.48 9.45
N ASP A 131 3.67 23.44 8.36
CA ASP A 131 3.14 23.21 7.02
C ASP A 131 2.92 21.71 6.76
N ASN A 132 1.66 21.32 6.59
CA ASN A 132 1.24 19.93 6.37
C ASN A 132 1.97 19.28 5.20
N ASN A 133 2.24 20.04 4.13
CA ASN A 133 2.91 19.51 2.95
C ASN A 133 4.33 19.05 3.26
N THR A 134 5.05 19.82 4.09
CA THR A 134 6.41 19.48 4.51
C THR A 134 6.45 18.31 5.48
N LEU A 135 5.47 18.19 6.40
CA LEU A 135 5.34 17.03 7.28
C LEU A 135 5.13 15.74 6.48
N VAL A 136 4.24 15.78 5.49
CA VAL A 136 3.99 14.65 4.60
C VAL A 136 5.24 14.32 3.80
N TYR A 137 6.02 15.31 3.34
CA TYR A 137 7.27 15.06 2.65
C TYR A 137 8.28 14.25 3.49
N TYR A 138 8.49 14.63 4.76
CA TYR A 138 9.43 13.92 5.64
C TYR A 138 9.02 12.48 5.95
N ILE A 139 7.73 12.21 6.15
CA ILE A 139 7.30 10.84 6.45
C ILE A 139 7.49 9.90 5.25
N HIS A 140 7.44 10.41 4.02
CA HIS A 140 7.65 9.61 2.81
C HIS A 140 9.08 9.06 2.69
N PHE A 141 10.08 9.73 3.28
CA PHE A 141 11.44 9.17 3.38
C PHE A 141 11.52 7.96 4.30
N VAL A 142 10.76 7.96 5.40
CA VAL A 142 10.70 6.79 6.29
C VAL A 142 9.92 5.66 5.61
N LEU A 143 8.83 6.00 4.91
CA LEU A 143 8.03 5.04 4.16
C LEU A 143 8.82 4.31 3.08
N ILE A 144 9.67 4.99 2.31
CA ILE A 144 10.47 4.31 1.28
C ILE A 144 11.47 3.32 1.88
N LEU A 145 12.06 3.65 3.03
CA LEU A 145 12.97 2.73 3.75
C LEU A 145 12.23 1.47 4.20
N ILE A 146 11.04 1.63 4.80
CA ILE A 146 10.19 0.50 5.20
C ILE A 146 9.77 -0.32 3.98
N GLN A 147 9.41 0.34 2.87
CA GLN A 147 9.00 -0.31 1.63
C GLN A 147 10.10 -1.21 1.06
N VAL A 148 11.35 -0.73 1.09
CA VAL A 148 12.52 -1.51 0.66
C VAL A 148 12.73 -2.73 1.55
N ILE A 149 12.55 -2.62 2.87
CA ILE A 149 12.59 -3.77 3.80
C ILE A 149 11.49 -4.79 3.48
N ILE A 150 10.26 -4.33 3.20
CA ILE A 150 9.12 -5.21 2.85
C ILE A 150 9.43 -6.00 1.58
N ILE A 151 9.93 -5.33 0.53
CA ILE A 151 10.29 -5.98 -0.74
C ILE A 151 11.36 -7.06 -0.51
N MET A 152 12.40 -6.77 0.27
CA MET A 152 13.44 -7.76 0.60
C MET A 152 12.86 -8.97 1.34
N ASN A 153 12.07 -8.74 2.39
CA ASN A 153 11.42 -9.79 3.17
C ASN A 153 10.47 -10.64 2.32
N LEU A 154 9.74 -10.02 1.39
CA LEU A 154 8.84 -10.71 0.47
C LEU A 154 9.61 -11.63 -0.49
N ILE A 155 10.72 -11.14 -1.07
CA ILE A 155 11.58 -11.94 -1.93
C ILE A 155 12.15 -13.14 -1.16
N ASP A 156 12.63 -12.94 0.06
CA ASP A 156 13.25 -14.00 0.85
C ASP A 156 12.25 -15.03 1.37
N SER A 157 11.02 -14.60 1.73
CA SER A 157 9.92 -15.50 2.10
C SER A 157 9.58 -16.49 0.98
N PHE A 158 9.59 -16.02 -0.28
CA PHE A 158 9.27 -16.86 -1.43
C PHE A 158 10.47 -17.62 -2.02
N LYS A 159 11.72 -17.21 -1.77
CA LYS A 159 12.91 -18.03 -2.08
C LYS A 159 12.88 -19.36 -1.32
N LYS A 160 12.47 -19.34 -0.05
CA LYS A 160 12.37 -20.54 0.81
C LYS A 160 11.34 -21.55 0.30
N VAL A 161 10.37 -21.07 -0.46
CA VAL A 161 9.25 -21.81 -1.05
C VAL A 161 9.61 -22.51 -2.37
N ARG A 162 10.75 -22.14 -2.98
CA ARG A 162 11.28 -22.65 -4.27
C ARG A 162 12.32 -23.79 -4.08
N ARG A 163 12.62 -24.18 -2.84
CA ARG A 163 13.38 -25.41 -2.53
C ARG A 163 12.43 -26.55 -2.23
#